data_AF-A0A8K0CYY8-F1
#
_entry.id   AF-A0A8K0CYY8-F1
#
_cell.length_a   1.000
_cell.length_b   1.000
_cell.length_c   1.000
_cell.angle_alpha   90.00
_cell.angle_beta   90.00
_cell.angle_gamma   90.00
#
_symmetry.space_group_name_H-M   'P 1'
#
loop_
_entity.id
_entity.type
_entity.pdbx_description
1 polymer ?
#
loop_
_entity_poly.entity_id
_entity_poly.type
_entity_poly.pdbx_seq_one_letter_code
_entity_poly.pdbx_strand_id
1 'polypeptide(L)'
;METAINLFRAEESVIGTAKKYGLAYATLYRHVKSGVASPQLGRFRPVLTEDQETELVNYLKDMDTVFFSLTRDEFMSLAFDYAHYNKLQYPESWNKNKKAGED
;
A
#
# COMPACT_ATOMS: atom_id res chain seq x y z
N MET A 1 -0.67 8.63 12.03
CA MET A 1 0.79 8.94 12.00
C MET A 1 1.09 10.17 11.16
N GLU A 2 0.48 10.26 9.97
CA GLU A 2 0.53 11.42 9.07
C GLU A 2 0.15 12.76 9.73
N THR A 3 -0.91 12.78 10.54
CA THR A 3 -1.32 13.97 11.32
C THR A 3 -0.21 14.45 12.28
N ALA A 4 0.53 13.55 12.90
CA ALA A 4 1.59 13.89 13.85
C ALA A 4 2.86 14.41 13.14
N ILE A 5 3.17 13.90 11.94
CA ILE A 5 4.30 14.38 11.12
C ILE A 5 3.99 15.77 10.54
N ASN A 6 2.76 15.99 10.07
CA ASN A 6 2.32 17.28 9.55
C ASN A 6 2.27 18.36 10.63
N LEU A 7 1.88 18.01 11.87
CA LEU A 7 1.92 18.94 13.00
C LEU A 7 3.34 19.27 13.48
N PHE A 8 4.28 18.32 13.43
CA PHE A 8 5.69 18.62 13.67
C PHE A 8 6.22 19.66 12.67
N ARG A 9 5.83 19.55 11.39
CA ARG A 9 6.22 20.52 10.34
C ARG A 9 5.67 21.94 10.60
N ALA A 10 4.70 22.09 11.50
CA ALA A 10 4.06 23.34 11.88
C ALA A 10 4.62 23.99 13.17
N GLU A 11 5.90 23.73 13.50
CA GLU A 11 6.68 24.37 14.59
C GLU A 11 6.58 23.77 16.02
N GLU A 12 5.99 22.59 16.21
CA GLU A 12 6.03 21.89 17.51
C GLU A 12 7.31 21.03 17.70
N SER A 13 7.75 20.84 18.95
CA SER A 13 8.87 19.93 19.28
C SER A 13 8.46 18.45 19.16
N VAL A 14 9.35 17.60 18.63
CA VAL A 14 9.11 16.14 18.43
C VAL A 14 8.64 15.46 19.71
N ILE A 15 9.19 15.83 20.87
CA ILE A 15 8.84 15.23 22.17
C ILE A 15 7.42 15.61 22.59
N GLY A 16 7.05 16.90 22.44
CA GLY A 16 5.72 17.40 22.78
C GLY A 16 4.64 16.73 21.93
N THR A 17 4.86 16.66 20.62
CA THR A 17 3.96 15.99 19.69
C THR A 17 3.87 14.48 19.98
N ALA A 18 4.99 13.80 20.26
CA ALA A 18 4.97 12.38 20.61
C ALA A 18 4.12 12.10 21.86
N LYS A 19 4.27 12.91 22.91
CA LYS A 19 3.47 12.81 24.14
C LYS A 19 1.98 13.09 23.89
N LYS A 20 1.67 14.12 23.10
CA LYS A 20 0.29 14.49 22.72
C LYS A 20 -0.44 13.36 22.00
N TYR A 21 0.27 12.61 21.16
CA TYR A 21 -0.28 11.50 20.37
C TYR A 21 -0.07 10.11 21.00
N GLY A 22 0.49 10.02 22.20
CA GLY A 22 0.76 8.73 22.86
C GLY A 22 1.76 7.85 22.13
N LEU A 23 2.68 8.44 21.35
CA LEU A 23 3.69 7.74 20.57
C LEU A 23 5.03 7.72 21.32
N ALA A 24 5.79 6.64 21.16
CA ALA A 24 7.18 6.63 21.57
C ALA A 24 7.99 7.66 20.76
N TYR A 25 8.84 8.43 21.43
CA TYR A 25 9.68 9.46 20.79
C TYR A 25 10.46 8.91 19.60
N ALA A 26 11.11 7.75 19.77
CA ALA A 26 11.90 7.11 18.72
C ALA A 26 11.09 6.81 17.46
N THR A 27 9.83 6.43 17.61
CA THR A 27 8.91 6.17 16.49
C THR A 27 8.63 7.46 15.73
N LEU A 28 8.16 8.51 16.41
CA LEU A 28 7.86 9.78 15.75
C LEU A 28 9.12 10.39 15.10
N TYR A 29 10.25 10.38 15.82
CA TYR A 29 11.52 10.86 15.30
C TYR A 29 11.97 10.12 14.03
N ARG A 30 11.83 8.77 14.00
CA ARG A 30 12.14 7.97 12.81
C ARG A 30 11.31 8.42 11.61
N HIS A 31 10.01 8.62 11.79
CA HIS A 31 9.10 9.01 10.70
C HIS A 31 9.29 10.46 10.24
N VAL A 32 9.61 11.36 11.16
CA VAL A 32 10.01 12.74 10.83
C VAL A 32 11.31 12.74 10.01
N LYS A 33 12.32 11.99 10.44
CA LYS A 33 13.63 11.93 9.77
C LYS A 33 13.56 11.24 8.41
N SER A 34 12.78 10.15 8.29
CA SER A 34 12.61 9.45 7.02
C SER A 34 11.68 10.19 6.05
N GLY A 35 10.83 11.10 6.56
CA GLY A 35 9.78 11.76 5.78
C GLY A 35 8.67 10.82 5.34
N VAL A 36 8.69 9.55 5.76
CA VAL A 36 7.72 8.53 5.37
C VAL A 36 6.60 8.49 6.40
N ALA A 37 5.44 8.99 5.99
CA ALA A 37 4.20 8.92 6.77
C ALA A 37 3.44 7.60 6.57
N SER A 38 3.60 6.98 5.40
CA SER A 38 2.88 5.76 5.04
C SER A 38 3.50 4.52 5.71
N PRO A 39 2.66 3.59 6.18
CA PRO A 39 3.14 2.32 6.70
C PRO A 39 3.83 1.53 5.58
N GLN A 40 5.08 1.14 5.81
CA GLN A 40 5.81 0.23 4.90
C GLN A 40 5.81 -1.18 5.48
N LEU A 41 5.36 -2.17 4.69
CA LEU A 41 5.39 -3.58 5.04
C LEU A 41 6.79 -4.18 4.81
N GLY A 42 7.79 -3.66 5.52
CA GLY A 42 9.18 -4.12 5.44
C GLY A 42 9.79 -3.90 4.05
N ARG A 43 10.20 -4.98 3.38
CA ARG A 43 10.81 -4.94 2.04
C ARG A 43 9.79 -4.76 0.92
N PHE A 44 8.53 -5.07 1.16
CA PHE A 44 7.50 -5.03 0.12
C PHE A 44 7.18 -3.59 -0.26
N ARG A 45 7.01 -3.37 -1.57
CA ARG A 45 6.62 -2.09 -2.15
C ARG A 45 5.36 -2.33 -2.97
N PRO A 46 4.38 -1.42 -2.93
CA PRO A 46 3.19 -1.53 -3.77
C PRO A 46 3.62 -1.47 -5.24
N VAL A 47 3.09 -2.41 -6.04
CA VAL A 47 3.29 -2.46 -7.49
C VAL A 47 2.27 -1.59 -8.20
N LEU A 48 1.03 -1.63 -7.71
CA LEU A 48 -0.11 -0.88 -8.24
C LEU A 48 -0.22 0.46 -7.52
N THR A 49 -0.66 1.50 -8.23
CA THR A 49 -1.04 2.76 -7.60
C THR A 49 -2.41 2.62 -6.93
N GLU A 50 -2.74 3.53 -6.02
CA GLU A 50 -4.03 3.54 -5.33
C GLU A 50 -5.22 3.61 -6.31
N ASP A 51 -5.07 4.36 -7.40
CA ASP A 51 -6.08 4.44 -8.47
C ASP A 51 -6.27 3.10 -9.19
N GLN A 52 -5.18 2.39 -9.47
CA GLN A 52 -5.22 1.07 -10.12
C GLN A 52 -5.81 -0.01 -9.20
N GLU A 53 -5.47 0.03 -7.91
CA GLU A 53 -6.10 -0.85 -6.91
C GLU A 53 -7.60 -0.56 -6.81
N THR A 54 -7.99 0.71 -6.84
CA THR A 54 -9.39 1.13 -6.82
C THR A 54 -10.14 0.62 -8.05
N GLU A 55 -9.54 0.71 -9.24
CA GLU A 55 -10.11 0.17 -10.48
C GLU A 55 -10.37 -1.34 -10.36
N LEU A 56 -9.38 -2.12 -9.91
CA LEU A 56 -9.50 -3.57 -9.73
C LEU A 56 -10.55 -3.94 -8.68
N VAL A 57 -10.64 -3.19 -7.59
CA VAL A 57 -11.65 -3.39 -6.54
C VAL A 57 -13.06 -3.10 -7.06
N ASN A 58 -13.22 -2.03 -7.84
CA ASN A 58 -14.51 -1.70 -8.43
C ASN A 58 -14.94 -2.78 -9.43
N TYR A 59 -14.02 -3.26 -10.27
CA TYR A 59 -14.28 -4.39 -11.15
C TYR A 59 -14.74 -5.63 -10.39
N LEU A 60 -14.08 -5.99 -9.28
CA LEU A 60 -14.47 -7.13 -8.46
C LEU A 60 -15.88 -6.98 -7.88
N LYS A 61 -16.22 -5.77 -7.39
CA LYS A 61 -17.56 -5.46 -6.88
C LYS A 61 -18.62 -5.56 -7.98
N ASP A 62 -18.34 -5.04 -9.17
CA ASP A 62 -19.26 -5.10 -10.30
C ASP A 62 -19.52 -6.55 -10.72
N MET A 63 -18.47 -7.39 -10.75
CA MET A 63 -18.63 -8.83 -11.03
C MET A 63 -19.45 -9.56 -9.97
N ASP A 64 -19.31 -9.18 -8.70
CA ASP A 64 -20.09 -9.76 -7.60
C ASP A 64 -21.58 -9.44 -7.74
N THR A 65 -21.95 -8.26 -8.24
CA THR A 65 -23.37 -7.89 -8.50
C THR A 65 -24.07 -8.79 -9.51
N VAL A 66 -23.31 -9.41 -10.42
CA VAL A 66 -23.82 -10.34 -11.43
C VAL A 66 -23.54 -11.82 -11.08
N PHE A 67 -23.20 -12.09 -9.81
CA PHE A 67 -22.86 -13.42 -9.29
C PHE A 67 -21.70 -14.11 -10.02
N PHE A 68 -20.74 -13.32 -10.52
CA PHE A 68 -19.51 -13.80 -11.16
C PHE A 68 -18.29 -13.43 -10.32
N SER A 69 -18.36 -13.67 -9.01
CA SER A 69 -17.24 -13.38 -8.10
C SER A 69 -15.98 -14.16 -8.49
N LEU A 70 -14.82 -13.53 -8.40
CA LEU A 70 -13.53 -14.19 -8.57
C LEU A 70 -13.05 -14.79 -7.26
N THR A 71 -12.48 -15.99 -7.33
CA THR A 71 -11.68 -16.51 -6.22
C THR A 71 -10.42 -15.67 -6.04
N ARG A 72 -9.79 -15.79 -4.86
CA ARG A 72 -8.51 -15.13 -4.57
C ARG A 72 -7.45 -15.42 -5.63
N ASP A 73 -7.34 -16.68 -6.06
CA ASP A 73 -6.33 -17.11 -7.02
C ASP A 73 -6.58 -16.50 -8.41
N GLU A 74 -7.84 -16.48 -8.86
CA GLU A 74 -8.22 -15.85 -10.13
C GLU A 74 -7.97 -14.34 -10.09
N PHE A 75 -8.26 -13.69 -8.96
CA PHE A 75 -7.98 -12.27 -8.78
C PHE A 75 -6.47 -11.98 -8.76
N MET A 76 -5.65 -12.85 -8.17
CA MET A 76 -4.19 -12.72 -8.22
C MET A 76 -3.65 -12.88 -9.65
N SER A 77 -4.22 -13.77 -10.46
CA SER A 77 -3.90 -13.88 -11.89
C SER A 77 -4.34 -12.63 -12.65
N LEU A 78 -5.54 -12.12 -12.40
CA LEU A 78 -6.04 -10.87 -13.00
C LEU A 78 -5.13 -9.68 -12.67
N ALA A 79 -4.70 -9.54 -11.42
CA ALA A 79 -3.80 -8.47 -11.01
C ALA A 79 -2.42 -8.59 -11.68
N PHE A 80 -1.93 -9.81 -11.89
CA PHE A 80 -0.73 -10.05 -12.70
C PHE A 80 -0.93 -9.62 -14.14
N ASP A 81 -2.01 -10.05 -14.80
CA ASP A 81 -2.32 -9.70 -16.17
C ASP A 81 -2.47 -8.19 -16.33
N TYR A 82 -3.20 -7.53 -15.41
CA TYR A 82 -3.33 -6.08 -15.37
C TYR A 82 -1.96 -5.39 -15.32
N ALA A 83 -1.07 -5.82 -14.42
CA ALA A 83 0.27 -5.24 -14.30
C ALA A 83 1.13 -5.50 -15.55
N HIS A 84 1.00 -6.69 -16.15
CA HIS A 84 1.71 -7.07 -17.37
C HIS A 84 1.28 -6.24 -18.58
N TYR A 85 -0.04 -6.11 -18.81
CA TYR A 85 -0.59 -5.33 -19.92
C TYR A 85 -0.32 -3.83 -19.78
N ASN A 86 -0.37 -3.31 -18.56
CA ASN A 86 -0.01 -1.92 -18.26
C ASN A 86 1.51 -1.67 -18.19
N LYS A 87 2.33 -2.70 -18.44
CA LYS A 87 3.81 -2.63 -18.44
C LYS A 87 4.38 -2.05 -17.14
N LEU A 88 3.76 -2.39 -16.00
CA LEU A 88 4.22 -1.97 -14.68
C LEU A 88 5.48 -2.74 -14.29
N GLN A 89 6.27 -2.17 -13.37
CA GLN A 89 7.40 -2.88 -12.77
C GLN A 89 6.91 -3.73 -11.60
N TYR A 90 7.14 -5.03 -11.68
CA TYR A 90 6.75 -6.00 -10.65
C TYR A 90 7.84 -7.07 -10.47
N PRO A 91 7.83 -7.84 -9.35
CA PRO A 91 8.84 -8.86 -9.08
C PRO A 91 8.84 -10.01 -10.10
N GLU A 92 10.02 -10.59 -10.36
CA GLU A 92 10.15 -11.71 -11.30
C GLU A 92 9.38 -12.97 -10.85
N SER A 93 9.11 -13.13 -9.55
CA SER A 93 8.26 -14.21 -9.03
C SER A 93 6.86 -14.22 -9.67
N TRP A 94 6.33 -13.05 -10.04
CA TRP A 94 5.03 -12.95 -10.70
C TRP A 94 5.06 -13.54 -12.11
N ASN A 95 6.16 -13.40 -12.86
CA ASN A 95 6.29 -13.99 -14.19
C ASN A 95 6.33 -15.51 -14.14
N LYS A 96 7.01 -16.07 -13.11
CA LYS A 96 7.13 -17.51 -12.89
C LYS A 96 5.80 -18.13 -12.47
N ASN A 97 5.09 -17.49 -11.54
CA ASN A 97 3.88 -18.04 -10.93
C ASN A 97 2.61 -17.62 -11.68
N LYS A 98 2.70 -16.63 -12.60
CA LYS A 98 1.56 -16.02 -13.31
C LYS A 98 0.50 -15.46 -12.36
N LYS A 99 0.92 -15.01 -11.18
CA LYS A 99 0.07 -14.56 -10.08
C LYS A 99 0.75 -13.44 -9.31
N ALA A 100 -0.05 -12.47 -8.88
CA ALA A 100 0.40 -11.38 -8.03
C ALA A 100 0.60 -11.84 -6.57
N GLY A 101 1.79 -11.65 -6.01
CA GLY A 101 2.05 -11.80 -4.56
C GLY A 101 2.40 -13.21 -4.08
N GLU A 102 2.53 -14.18 -4.98
CA GLU A 102 3.08 -15.50 -4.67
C GLU A 102 4.60 -15.46 -4.86
N ASP A 103 5.35 -15.61 -3.75
CA ASP A 103 6.82 -15.60 -3.68
C ASP A 103 7.37 -17.01 -3.42
#